data_AF-A0A2G4GDX1-F1
#
_entry.id   AF-A0A2G4GDX1-F1
#
_cell.length_a   1.000
_cell.length_b   1.000
_cell.length_c   1.000
_cell.angle_alpha   90.00
_cell.angle_beta   90.00
_cell.angle_gamma   90.00
#
_symmetry.space_group_name_H-M   'P 1'
#
loop_
_entity.id
_entity.type
_entity.pdbx_description
1 polymer ?
#
loop_
_entity_poly.entity_id
_entity_poly.type
_entity_poly.pdbx_seq_one_letter_code
_entity_poly.pdbx_strand_id
1 'polypeptide(L)' 'MFKRFSLTDKLLFVAAFLSLIFSEIIYFQGQKLDAIFVGIWVPSILGFGIYLKLIGRTKDE' A
#
# COMPACT_ATOMS: atom_id res chain seq x y z
N MET A 1 7.48 -6.63 18.34
CA MET A 1 7.13 -5.46 17.50
C MET A 1 5.78 -5.58 16.79
N PHE A 2 5.32 -6.78 16.38
CA PHE A 2 4.07 -6.98 15.63
C PHE A 2 2.74 -6.91 16.41
N LYS A 3 2.76 -6.72 17.73
CA LYS A 3 1.55 -6.73 18.58
C LYS A 3 0.61 -5.51 18.39
N ARG A 4 0.96 -4.54 17.53
CA ARG A 4 0.18 -3.31 17.29
C ARG A 4 -0.34 -3.14 15.86
N PHE A 5 -0.29 -4.19 15.04
CA PHE A 5 -0.86 -4.16 13.70
C PHE A 5 -2.36 -4.43 13.77
N SER A 6 -3.15 -3.39 13.53
CA SER A 6 -4.59 -3.51 13.32
C SER A 6 -4.89 -4.32 12.07
N LEU A 7 -6.12 -4.80 11.93
CA LEU A 7 -6.58 -5.46 10.71
C LEU A 7 -6.35 -4.57 9.48
N THR A 8 -6.64 -3.27 9.60
CA THR A 8 -6.42 -2.26 8.56
C THR A 8 -4.95 -2.16 8.16
N ASP A 9 -4.03 -2.12 9.13
CA ASP A 9 -2.59 -2.06 8.83
C ASP A 9 -2.14 -3.30 8.00
N LYS A 10 -2.66 -4.49 8.34
CA LYS A 10 -2.36 -5.72 7.60
C LYS A 10 -2.96 -5.72 6.20
N LEU A 11 -4.21 -5.28 6.05
CA LEU A 11 -4.89 -5.20 4.75
C LEU A 11 -4.15 -4.24 3.80
N LEU A 12 -3.75 -3.07 4.29
CA LEU A 12 -3.04 -2.08 3.49
C LEU A 12 -1.63 -2.54 3.13
N PHE A 13 -0.94 -3.24 4.03
CA PHE A 13 0.35 -3.84 3.73
C PHE A 13 0.24 -4.93 2.64
N VAL A 14 -0.75 -5.81 2.74
CA VAL A 14 -1.02 -6.83 1.72
C VAL A 14 -1.42 -6.17 0.40
N ALA A 15 -2.25 -5.13 0.41
CA ALA A 15 -2.63 -4.40 -0.79
C ALA A 15 -1.43 -3.76 -1.48
N ALA A 16 -0.54 -3.11 -0.74
CA ALA A 16 0.70 -2.54 -1.28
C ALA A 16 1.60 -3.63 -1.88
N PHE A 17 1.75 -4.77 -1.19
CA PHE A 17 2.55 -5.88 -1.68
C PHE A 17 1.98 -6.53 -2.95
N LEU A 18 0.66 -6.73 -3.01
CA LEU A 18 -0.02 -7.25 -4.20
C LEU A 18 0.07 -6.27 -5.38
N SER A 19 -0.04 -4.96 -5.12
CA SER A 19 0.12 -3.93 -6.15
C SER A 19 1.54 -3.90 -6.73
N LEU A 20 2.56 -4.14 -5.90
CA LEU A 20 3.95 -4.27 -6.34
C LEU A 20 4.14 -5.50 -7.24
N ILE A 21 3.65 -6.67 -6.80
CA ILE A 21 3.72 -7.90 -7.61
C ILE A 21 3.00 -7.71 -8.94
N PHE A 22 1.82 -7.09 -8.94
CA PHE A 22 1.05 -6.81 -10.15
C PHE A 22 1.83 -5.90 -11.11
N SER A 23 2.46 -4.84 -10.59
CA SER A 23 3.36 -3.96 -11.37
C SER A 23 4.49 -4.77 -12.04
N GLU A 24 5.19 -5.61 -11.28
CA GLU A 24 6.28 -6.43 -11.82
C GLU A 24 5.79 -7.42 -12.90
N ILE A 25 4.64 -8.07 -12.69
CA ILE A 25 4.05 -8.98 -13.69
C ILE A 25 3.79 -8.23 -15.01
N ILE A 26 3.17 -7.06 -14.95
CA ILE A 26 2.89 -6.25 -16.15
C ILE A 26 4.19 -5.77 -16.80
N TYR A 27 5.22 -5.46 -16.01
CA TYR A 27 6.52 -5.05 -16.51
C TYR A 27 7.15 -6.15 -17.39
N PHE A 28 7.12 -7.40 -16.90
CA PHE A 28 7.64 -8.55 -17.64
C PHE A 28 6.74 -8.97 -18.82
N GLN A 29 5.47 -8.57 -18.85
CA GLN A 29 4.57 -8.76 -20.01
C GLN A 29 4.80 -7.75 -21.15
N GLY A 30 5.73 -6.80 -20.98
CA GLY A 30 6.11 -5.83 -22.01
C GLY A 30 5.42 -4.47 -21.89
N GLN A 31 4.43 -4.32 -21.02
CA GLN A 31 3.72 -3.05 -20.73
C GLN A 31 4.49 -2.23 -19.69
N LYS A 32 5.71 -1.81 -20.04
CA LYS A 32 6.66 -1.21 -19.09
C LYS A 32 6.16 0.11 -18.48
N LEU A 33 5.53 0.98 -19.28
CA LEU A 33 5.04 2.27 -18.81
C LEU A 33 3.89 2.12 -17.81
N ASP A 34 2.93 1.25 -18.11
CA ASP A 34 1.78 0.98 -17.23
C ASP A 34 2.23 0.34 -15.92
N ALA A 35 3.19 -0.59 -16.00
CA ALA A 35 3.83 -1.17 -14.82
C ALA A 35 4.51 -0.11 -13.95
N ILE A 36 5.38 0.73 -14.54
CA ILE A 36 6.08 1.80 -13.79
C ILE A 36 5.07 2.77 -13.18
N PHE A 37 4.02 3.11 -13.91
CA PHE A 37 2.94 3.96 -13.41
C PHE A 37 2.30 3.35 -12.15
N VAL A 38 1.93 2.07 -12.17
CA VAL A 38 1.38 1.38 -10.99
C VAL A 38 2.40 1.29 -9.86
N GLY A 39 3.65 0.93 -10.17
CA GLY A 39 4.73 0.78 -9.19
C GLY A 39 5.03 2.06 -8.40
N ILE A 40 5.01 3.22 -9.07
CA ILE A 40 5.21 4.54 -8.44
C ILE A 40 4.09 4.89 -7.45
N TRP A 41 2.87 4.37 -7.65
CA TRP A 41 1.71 4.66 -6.80
C TRP A 41 1.59 3.75 -5.57
N VAL A 42 2.29 2.62 -5.52
CA VAL A 42 2.33 1.70 -4.35
C VAL A 42 2.57 2.41 -3.00
N PRO A 43 3.56 3.32 -2.83
CA PRO A 43 3.78 4.03 -1.56
C PRO A 43 2.58 4.87 -1.09
N SER A 44 1.73 5.34 -2.01
CA SER A 44 0.53 6.11 -1.67
C SER A 44 -0.49 5.29 -0.89
N ILE A 45 -0.54 3.96 -1.09
CA ILE A 45 -1.41 3.04 -0.32
C ILE A 45 -1.00 3.03 1.16
N LEU A 46 0.32 2.97 1.42
CA LEU A 46 0.85 3.00 2.77
C LEU A 46 0.70 4.39 3.41
N GLY A 47 0.94 5.46 2.64
CA GLY A 47 0.71 6.84 3.06
C GLY A 47 -0.75 7.09 3.46
N PHE A 48 -1.69 6.58 2.68
CA PHE A 48 -3.11 6.62 2.99
C PHE A 48 -3.45 5.87 4.29
N GLY A 49 -2.83 4.71 4.53
CA GLY A 49 -2.97 3.97 5.78
C GLY A 49 -2.51 4.73 7.01
N ILE A 50 -1.35 5.38 6.91
CA ILE A 50 -0.80 6.24 7.97
C ILE A 50 -1.75 7.42 8.23
N TYR A 51 -2.27 8.04 7.17
CA TYR A 51 -3.23 9.14 7.27
C TYR A 51 -4.52 8.73 8.01
N LEU A 52 -5.14 7.61 7.63
CA LEU A 52 -6.33 7.10 8.32
C LEU A 52 -6.06 6.78 9.80
N LYS A 53 -4.88 6.22 10.10
CA LYS A 53 -4.48 5.91 11.47
C LYS A 53 -4.26 7.16 12.31
N LEU A 54 -3.74 8.24 11.71
CA LEU A 54 -3.54 9.51 12.38
C LEU A 54 -4.89 10.16 12.74
N ILE A 55 -5.83 10.20 11.80
CA ILE A 55 -7.18 10.72 12.03
C ILE A 55 -7.92 9.89 13.09
N GLY A 56 -7.78 8.56 13.04
CA GLY A 56 -8.37 7.67 14.04
C GLY A 56 -7.89 8.00 15.46
N ARG A 57 -6.60 8.29 15.64
CA ARG A 57 -6.03 8.67 16.94
C ARG A 57 -6.51 10.03 17.45
N THR A 58 -6.65 11.02 16.58
CA THR A 58 -7.17 12.35 16.97
C THR A 58 -8.60 12.30 17.51
N LYS A 59 -9.35 11.24 17.23
CA LYS A 59 -10.73 11.07 17.71
C LYS A 59 -10.83 10.48 19.12
N ASP A 60 -9.73 9.91 19.62
CA ASP A 60 -9.63 9.27 20.95
C ASP A 60 -8.95 10.19 22.01
N GLU A 61 -8.57 11.41 21.64
CA GLU A 61 -8.12 12.51 22.52
C GLU A 61 -9.25 13.52 22.75
#